data_AF-E8LHB2-F1
#
_entry.id   AF-E8LHB2-F1
#
_cell.length_a   1.000
_cell.length_b   1.000
_cell.length_c   1.000
_cell.angle_alpha   90.00
_cell.angle_beta   90.00
_cell.angle_gamma   90.00
#
_symmetry.space_group_name_H-M   'P 1'
#
loop_
_entity.id
_entity.type
_entity.pdbx_description
1 polymer ?
#
loop_
_entity_poly.entity_id
_entity_poly.type
_entity_poly.pdbx_seq_one_letter_code
_entity_poly.pdbx_strand_id
1 'polypeptide(L)'
;MYTKQSLEALLAAEKNFVFSKFDMEDAYKLGSMLFEQGKKEPKPIAVRIILDDLIVYQAFQPGTNAENNRWMDKKCNTVRRTHG
;
A
#
# COMPACT_ATOMS: atom_id res chain seq x y z
N MET A 1 -3.34 -5.09 22.51
CA MET A 1 -3.39 -6.51 22.11
C MET A 1 -4.50 -6.67 21.09
N TYR A 2 -4.24 -7.32 19.96
CA TYR A 2 -5.27 -7.60 18.96
C TYR A 2 -6.24 -8.67 19.50
N THR A 3 -7.54 -8.44 19.38
CA THR A 3 -8.58 -9.41 19.74
C THR A 3 -8.92 -10.29 18.54
N LYS A 4 -9.46 -11.48 18.79
CA LYS A 4 -9.94 -12.38 17.72
C LYS A 4 -10.90 -11.66 16.75
N GLN A 5 -11.75 -10.80 17.29
CA GLN A 5 -12.68 -9.97 16.52
C GLN A 5 -11.97 -8.94 15.62
N SER A 6 -10.87 -8.33 16.07
CA SER A 6 -10.06 -7.44 15.23
C SER A 6 -9.33 -8.17 14.10
N LEU A 7 -8.95 -9.44 14.31
CA LEU A 7 -8.34 -10.27 13.27
C LEU A 7 -9.37 -10.70 12.21
N GLU A 8 -10.57 -11.11 12.64
CA GLU A 8 -11.67 -11.47 11.74
C GLU A 8 -12.11 -10.29 10.87
N ALA A 9 -12.14 -9.07 11.43
CA ALA A 9 -12.44 -7.86 10.67
C ALA A 9 -11.36 -7.54 9.62
N LEU A 10 -10.08 -7.73 9.95
CA LEU A 10 -8.97 -7.56 9.00
C LEU A 10 -9.05 -8.58 7.86
N LEU A 11 -9.28 -9.85 8.17
CA LEU A 11 -9.44 -10.92 7.17
C LEU A 11 -10.65 -10.68 6.25
N ALA A 12 -11.76 -10.16 6.79
CA ALA A 12 -12.92 -9.80 5.99
C ALA A 12 -12.63 -8.61 5.05
N ALA A 13 -11.89 -7.61 5.52
CA ALA A 13 -11.47 -6.49 4.70
C ALA A 13 -10.53 -6.95 3.57
N GLU A 14 -9.54 -7.79 3.86
CA GLU A 14 -8.63 -8.35 2.87
C GLU A 14 -9.38 -9.09 1.75
N LYS A 15 -10.43 -9.84 2.08
CA LYS A 15 -11.27 -10.52 1.07
C LYS A 15 -12.07 -9.57 0.18
N ASN A 16 -12.39 -8.38 0.67
CA ASN A 16 -13.20 -7.39 -0.07
C ASN A 16 -12.33 -6.47 -0.95
N PHE A 17 -11.07 -6.25 -0.59
CA PHE A 17 -10.13 -5.43 -1.38
C PHE A 17 -9.40 -6.25 -2.45
N VAL A 18 -10.11 -7.16 -3.11
CA VAL A 18 -9.60 -7.95 -4.24
C VAL A 18 -10.12 -7.34 -5.54
N PHE A 19 -9.20 -6.95 -6.41
CA PHE A 19 -9.55 -6.53 -7.77
C PHE A 19 -9.80 -7.76 -8.64
N SER A 20 -10.88 -7.77 -9.43
CA SER A 20 -11.17 -8.85 -10.39
C SER A 20 -10.15 -8.89 -11.53
N LYS A 21 -9.58 -7.73 -11.88
CA LYS A 21 -8.43 -7.52 -12.74
C LYS A 21 -7.70 -6.27 -12.24
N PHE A 22 -6.38 -6.27 -12.30
CA PHE A 22 -5.58 -5.11 -11.99
C PHE A 22 -4.41 -5.02 -12.97
N ASP A 23 -4.40 -3.97 -13.79
CA ASP A 23 -3.34 -3.71 -14.76
C ASP A 23 -2.52 -2.45 -14.44
N MET A 24 -1.58 -2.10 -15.33
CA MET A 24 -0.70 -0.94 -15.14
C MET A 24 -1.47 0.39 -15.16
N GLU A 25 -2.56 0.49 -15.92
CA GLU A 25 -3.38 1.70 -15.97
C GLU A 25 -4.17 1.86 -14.66
N ASP A 26 -4.70 0.76 -14.14
CA ASP A 26 -5.35 0.73 -12.83
C ASP A 26 -4.37 1.13 -11.72
N ALA A 27 -3.14 0.62 -11.75
CA ALA A 27 -2.10 0.98 -10.80
C ALA A 27 -1.80 2.48 -10.82
N TYR A 28 -1.69 3.07 -12.02
CA TYR A 28 -1.46 4.51 -12.17
C TYR A 28 -2.64 5.34 -11.62
N LYS A 29 -3.88 4.99 -12.00
CA LYS A 29 -5.09 5.69 -11.52
C LYS A 29 -5.21 5.61 -10.00
N LEU A 30 -5.10 4.40 -9.45
CA LEU A 30 -5.20 4.17 -8.01
C LEU A 30 -4.09 4.90 -7.25
N GLY A 31 -2.84 4.75 -7.71
CA GLY A 31 -1.69 5.42 -7.09
C GLY A 31 -1.85 6.93 -7.06
N SER A 32 -2.32 7.51 -8.16
CA SER A 32 -2.55 8.95 -8.29
C SER A 32 -3.71 9.43 -7.40
N MET A 33 -4.82 8.69 -7.34
CA MET A 33 -5.92 8.98 -6.41
C MET A 33 -5.45 8.99 -4.96
N LEU A 34 -4.68 7.97 -4.54
CA LEU A 34 -4.12 7.88 -3.20
C LEU A 34 -3.17 9.03 -2.90
N PHE A 35 -2.31 9.39 -3.87
CA PHE A 35 -1.38 10.50 -3.72
C PHE A 35 -2.11 11.84 -3.53
N GLU A 36 -3.16 12.10 -4.31
CA GLU A 36 -3.97 13.33 -4.18
C GLU A 36 -4.78 13.36 -2.88
N GLN A 37 -5.38 12.24 -2.47
CA GLN A 37 -6.10 12.17 -1.20
C GLN A 37 -5.15 12.36 -0.02
N GLY A 38 -3.96 11.77 -0.07
CA GLY A 38 -2.94 11.93 0.95
C GLY A 38 -2.51 13.37 1.18
N LYS A 39 -2.66 14.27 0.19
CA LYS A 39 -2.29 15.70 0.37
C LYS A 39 -3.19 16.38 1.39
N LYS A 40 -4.36 15.82 1.66
CA LYS A 40 -5.34 16.31 2.63
C LYS A 40 -5.07 15.76 4.04
N GLU A 41 -4.19 14.78 4.17
CA GLU A 41 -3.84 14.20 5.46
C GLU A 41 -2.81 15.08 6.20
N PRO A 42 -2.84 15.10 7.55
CA PRO A 42 -1.95 15.93 8.35
C PRO A 42 -0.49 15.48 8.32
N LYS A 43 -0.19 14.28 7.80
CA LYS A 43 1.16 13.75 7.68
C LYS A 43 1.45 13.38 6.23
N PRO A 44 2.67 13.69 5.73
CA PRO A 44 3.03 13.37 4.35
C PRO A 44 3.09 11.85 4.18
N ILE A 45 2.45 11.36 3.13
CA ILE A 45 2.39 9.94 2.81
C ILE A 45 3.31 9.58 1.63
N ALA A 46 3.78 8.33 1.64
CA ALA A 46 4.45 7.71 0.49
C ALA A 46 3.62 6.52 0.04
N VAL A 47 3.44 6.38 -1.27
CA VAL A 47 2.61 5.33 -1.88
C VAL A 47 3.48 4.49 -2.81
N ARG A 48 3.36 3.16 -2.71
CA ARG A 48 4.02 2.21 -3.61
C ARG A 48 3.04 1.09 -3.97
N ILE A 49 2.98 0.75 -5.25
CA ILE A 49 2.22 -0.39 -5.77
C ILE A 49 3.20 -1.33 -6.47
N ILE A 50 3.11 -2.63 -6.14
CA ILE A 50 3.98 -3.69 -6.67
C ILE A 50 3.09 -4.77 -7.28
N LEU A 51 3.40 -5.20 -8.51
CA LEU A 51 2.79 -6.34 -9.21
C LEU A 51 3.89 -7.26 -9.69
N ASP A 52 3.82 -8.56 -9.39
CA ASP A 52 4.83 -9.56 -9.80
C ASP A 52 6.27 -9.09 -9.60
N ASP A 53 6.53 -8.54 -8.41
CA ASP A 53 7.82 -7.95 -7.99
C ASP A 53 8.27 -6.68 -8.74
N LEU A 54 7.49 -6.21 -9.70
CA LEU A 54 7.71 -4.95 -10.39
C LEU A 54 7.03 -3.79 -9.64
N ILE A 55 7.79 -2.74 -9.34
CA ILE A 55 7.22 -1.49 -8.85
C ILE A 55 6.55 -0.78 -10.04
N VAL A 56 5.23 -0.82 -10.08
CA VAL A 56 4.42 -0.22 -11.16
C VAL A 56 3.99 1.22 -10.85
N TYR A 57 4.05 1.62 -9.57
CA TYR A 57 3.82 3.01 -9.15
C TYR A 57 4.59 3.31 -7.87
N GLN A 58 5.23 4.47 -7.81
CA GLN A 58 5.84 4.98 -6.58
C GLN A 58 5.81 6.51 -6.54
N ALA A 59 5.27 7.07 -5.45
CA ALA A 59 5.19 8.50 -5.27
C ALA A 59 5.48 8.91 -3.82
N PHE A 60 6.10 10.08 -3.67
CA PHE A 60 6.58 10.64 -2.43
C PHE A 60 6.03 12.06 -2.29
N GLN A 61 5.30 12.35 -1.22
CA GLN A 61 4.84 13.70 -0.96
C GLN A 61 5.96 14.58 -0.40
N PRO A 62 5.88 15.92 -0.59
CA PRO A 62 6.81 16.85 0.05
C PRO A 62 6.89 16.61 1.56
N GLY A 63 8.09 16.40 2.08
CA GLY A 63 8.33 16.05 3.49
C GLY A 63 8.52 14.55 3.76
N THR A 64 8.35 13.69 2.76
CA THR A 64 8.84 12.30 2.81
C THR A 64 10.30 12.21 2.36
N ASN A 65 11.04 11.23 2.89
CA ASN A 65 12.47 11.07 2.64
C ASN A 65 12.88 9.59 2.40
N ALA A 66 14.19 9.35 2.29
CA ALA A 66 14.74 8.01 2.07
C ALA A 66 14.38 7.00 3.18
N GLU A 67 14.09 7.44 4.40
CA GLU A 67 13.62 6.54 5.47
C GLU A 67 12.21 6.04 5.21
N ASN A 68 11.31 6.86 4.64
CA ASN A 68 9.99 6.39 4.20
C ASN A 68 10.13 5.26 3.17
N ASN A 69 11.13 5.37 2.27
CA ASN A 69 11.42 4.31 1.31
C ASN A 69 11.86 3.00 1.99
N ARG A 70 12.80 3.07 2.94
CA ARG A 70 13.24 1.90 3.73
C ARG A 70 12.09 1.28 4.54
N TRP A 71 11.19 2.09 5.06
CA TRP A 71 9.99 1.61 5.76
C TRP A 71 9.03 0.87 4.83
N MET A 72 8.85 1.35 3.59
CA MET A 72 8.07 0.62 2.57
C MET A 72 8.70 -0.73 2.26
N ASP A 73 10.03 -0.80 2.11
CA ASP A 73 10.74 -2.07 1.86
C ASP A 73 10.51 -3.08 3.00
N LYS A 74 10.59 -2.64 4.25
CA LYS A 74 10.32 -3.49 5.42
C LYS A 74 8.89 -4.03 5.41
N LYS A 75 7.90 -3.19 5.12
CA LYS A 75 6.48 -3.59 5.05
C LYS A 75 6.26 -4.64 3.95
N CYS A 76 6.78 -4.41 2.75
CA CYS A 76 6.67 -5.36 1.64
C CYS A 76 7.35 -6.70 1.96
N ASN A 77 8.54 -6.67 2.56
CA ASN A 77 9.27 -7.88 2.93
C ASN A 77 8.55 -8.73 3.97
N THR A 78 7.82 -8.11 4.90
CA THR A 78 6.98 -8.86 5.84
C THR A 78 5.87 -9.60 5.10
N VAL A 79 5.14 -8.93 4.20
CA VAL A 79 4.04 -9.56 3.43
C VAL A 79 4.55 -10.74 2.61
N ARG A 80 5.65 -10.56 1.87
CA ARG A 80 6.28 -11.63 1.07
C ARG A 80 6.69 -12.85 1.90
N ARG A 81 7.05 -12.66 3.17
CA ARG A 81 7.46 -13.76 4.07
C ARG A 81 6.29 -14.50 4.70
N THR A 82 5.13 -13.87 4.83
CA THR A 82 3.97 -14.47 5.52
C THR A 82 2.90 -15.00 4.57
N HIS A 83 3.01 -14.70 3.26
CA HIS A 83 2.07 -15.16 2.22
C HIS A 83 2.77 -15.99 1.12
N GLY A 84 3.98 -16.51 1.39
CA GLY A 84 4.69 -17.46 0.54
C GLY A 84 4.37 -18.91 0.87
#